data_AF-A0A5E4RUH4-F1
#
_entry.id   AF-A0A5E4RUH4-F1
#
_cell.length_a   1.000
_cell.length_b   1.000
_cell.length_c   1.000
_cell.angle_alpha   90.00
_cell.angle_beta   90.00
_cell.angle_gamma   90.00
#
_symmetry.space_group_name_H-M   'P 1'
#
loop_
_entity.id
_entity.type
_entity.pdbx_description
1 polymer ?
#
loop_
_entity_poly.entity_id
_entity_poly.type
_entity_poly.pdbx_seq_one_letter_code
_entity_poly.pdbx_strand_id
1 'polypeptide(L)'
;MLMIYNSPNYYVVEFAADNGDHALSAGGYEIVDKTAGREIFLDGTLARQFREEVQKLIASEPSEDEVDEFLGQFDTFMTNPVVLH
;
A
#
# COMPACT_ATOMS: atom_id res chain seq x y z
N MET A 1 -4.22 -9.66 6.76
CA MET A 1 -4.54 -8.28 6.34
C MET A 1 -4.68 -7.41 7.57
N LEU A 2 -3.89 -6.34 7.64
CA LEU A 2 -3.98 -5.26 8.62
C LEU A 2 -4.11 -3.96 7.83
N MET A 3 -5.21 -3.23 8.02
CA MET A 3 -5.35 -1.90 7.43
C MET A 3 -4.47 -0.93 8.22
N ILE A 4 -3.40 -0.43 7.59
CA ILE A 4 -2.43 0.47 8.22
C ILE A 4 -2.74 1.95 7.95
N TYR A 5 -3.53 2.23 6.91
CA TYR A 5 -3.95 3.58 6.55
C TYR A 5 -5.30 3.55 5.83
N ASN A 6 -6.14 4.57 6.08
CA ASN A 6 -7.46 4.70 5.48
C ASN A 6 -7.90 6.17 5.46
N SER A 7 -7.89 6.78 4.27
CA SER A 7 -8.37 8.13 4.01
C SER A 7 -9.62 8.09 3.11
N PRO A 8 -10.26 9.24 2.82
CA PRO A 8 -11.35 9.31 1.86
C PRO A 8 -10.92 8.91 0.44
N ASN A 9 -9.65 9.13 0.08
CA ASN A 9 -9.12 8.94 -1.26
C ASN A 9 -8.45 7.58 -1.44
N TYR A 10 -7.68 7.13 -0.45
CA TYR A 10 -6.87 5.92 -0.53
C TYR A 10 -7.03 5.05 0.72
N TYR A 11 -6.68 3.77 0.60
CA TYR A 11 -6.39 2.93 1.76
C TYR A 11 -5.22 2.00 1.51
N VAL A 12 -4.53 1.62 2.57
CA VAL A 12 -3.38 0.72 2.51
C VAL A 12 -3.58 -0.45 3.46
N VAL A 13 -3.40 -1.65 2.92
CA VAL A 13 -3.49 -2.90 3.67
C VAL A 13 -2.13 -3.59 3.66
N GLU A 14 -1.63 -3.91 4.85
CA GLU A 14 -0.46 -4.76 5.02
C GLU A 14 -0.88 -6.24 5.11
N PHE A 15 -0.15 -7.06 4.36
CA PHE A 15 -0.21 -8.51 4.42
C PHE A 15 1.04 -8.98 5.13
N ALA A 16 0.89 -9.43 6.37
CA ALA A 16 1.96 -10.06 7.11
C ALA A 16 2.50 -11.27 6.33
N ALA A 17 3.81 -11.49 6.40
CA ALA A 17 4.44 -12.66 5.81
C ALA A 17 3.86 -13.91 6.48
N ASP A 18 2.98 -14.62 5.79
CA ASP A 18 2.45 -15.88 6.27
C ASP A 18 3.38 -17.01 5.81
N ASN A 19 3.92 -17.78 6.76
CA ASN A 19 4.84 -18.88 6.46
C ASN A 19 4.17 -20.02 5.65
N GLY A 20 2.86 -19.97 5.42
CA GLY A 20 2.11 -20.93 4.62
C GLY A 20 1.98 -20.59 3.13
N ASP A 21 2.11 -19.33 2.73
CA ASP A 21 1.92 -18.90 1.33
C ASP A 21 3.26 -18.43 0.73
N HIS A 22 3.84 -19.25 -0.16
CA HIS A 22 5.15 -19.00 -0.75
C HIS A 22 5.24 -17.65 -1.50
N ALA A 23 4.11 -17.10 -1.97
CA ALA A 23 4.06 -15.80 -2.63
C ALA A 23 4.26 -14.62 -1.66
N LEU A 24 4.01 -14.80 -0.36
CA LEU A 24 4.11 -13.76 0.68
C LEU A 24 5.24 -14.01 1.66
N SER A 25 6.31 -14.68 1.23
CA SER A 25 7.46 -15.01 2.08
C SER A 25 8.14 -13.79 2.76
N ALA A 26 7.92 -12.57 2.25
CA ALA A 26 8.34 -11.31 2.87
C ALA A 26 7.18 -10.39 3.33
N GLY A 27 5.92 -10.82 3.15
CA GLY A 27 4.74 -9.97 3.26
C GLY A 27 4.52 -9.09 2.02
N GLY A 28 3.43 -8.34 2.02
CA GLY A 28 3.06 -7.45 0.91
C GLY A 28 2.21 -6.27 1.38
N TYR A 29 2.07 -5.28 0.50
CA TYR A 29 1.22 -4.11 0.73
C TYR A 29 0.28 -3.93 -0.45
N GLU A 30 -0.96 -3.63 -0.18
CA GLU A 30 -1.95 -3.28 -1.20
C GLU A 30 -2.35 -1.82 -1.00
N ILE A 31 -2.20 -1.04 -2.06
CA ILE A 31 -2.62 0.35 -2.11
C ILE A 31 -3.81 0.43 -3.05
N VAL A 32 -4.90 1.02 -2.57
CA VAL A 32 -6.12 1.14 -3.33
C VAL A 32 -6.55 2.59 -3.41
N ASP A 33 -6.75 3.06 -4.64
CA ASP A 33 -7.37 4.33 -4.98
C ASP A 33 -8.89 4.15 -5.05
N LYS A 34 -9.59 4.78 -4.10
CA LYS A 34 -11.07 4.79 -4.03
C LYS A 34 -11.69 5.73 -5.05
N THR A 35 -10.95 6.75 -5.48
CA THR A 35 -11.40 7.78 -6.42
C THR A 35 -11.39 7.25 -7.86
N ALA A 36 -10.29 6.59 -8.25
CA ALA A 36 -10.12 6.03 -9.58
C ALA A 36 -10.57 4.57 -9.69
N GLY A 37 -10.76 3.87 -8.56
CA GLY A 37 -11.07 2.45 -8.55
C GLY A 37 -9.92 1.62 -9.12
N ARG A 38 -8.68 1.99 -8.77
CA ARG A 38 -7.47 1.25 -9.16
C ARG A 38 -6.69 0.79 -7.94
N GLU A 39 -5.96 -0.30 -8.10
CA GLU A 39 -5.14 -0.86 -7.02
C GLU A 39 -3.78 -1.32 -7.53
N ILE A 40 -2.85 -1.43 -6.60
CA ILE A 40 -1.55 -2.05 -6.83
C ILE A 40 -1.17 -2.92 -5.64
N PHE A 41 -0.71 -4.12 -5.95
CA PHE A 41 -0.13 -5.03 -4.99
C PHE A 41 1.40 -4.93 -5.06
N LEU A 42 2.02 -4.66 -3.93
CA LEU A 42 3.46 -4.56 -3.74
C LEU A 42 3.93 -5.79 -2.98
N ASP A 43 4.75 -6.62 -3.63
CA ASP A 43 5.36 -7.81 -3.02
C ASP A 43 6.90 -7.79 -3.14
N GLY A 44 7.54 -8.72 -2.44
CA GLY A 44 8.98 -8.97 -2.57
C GLY A 44 9.85 -7.74 -2.31
N THR A 45 10.56 -7.27 -3.34
CA THR A 45 11.48 -6.13 -3.22
C THR A 45 10.74 -4.79 -3.16
N LEU A 46 9.60 -4.67 -3.86
CA LEU A 46 8.75 -3.48 -3.81
C LEU A 46 8.13 -3.32 -2.43
N ALA A 47 7.63 -4.40 -1.84
CA ALA A 47 7.10 -4.39 -0.47
C ALA A 47 8.14 -3.91 0.56
N ARG A 48 9.40 -4.36 0.42
CA ARG A 48 10.48 -3.93 1.31
C ARG A 48 10.76 -2.44 1.18
N GLN A 49 10.88 -1.93 -0.05
CA GLN A 49 11.09 -0.51 -0.30
C GLN A 49 9.93 0.33 0.23
N PHE A 50 8.69 -0.08 -0.04
CA PHE A 50 7.50 0.60 0.46
C PHE A 50 7.49 0.68 1.99
N ARG A 51 7.82 -0.41 2.68
CA ARG A 51 7.94 -0.42 4.14
C ARG A 51 8.97 0.59 4.65
N GLU A 52 10.12 0.69 4.00
CA GLU A 52 11.15 1.67 4.38
C GLU A 52 10.67 3.11 4.19
N GLU A 53 9.99 3.39 3.08
CA GLU A 53 9.43 4.71 2.80
C GLU A 53 8.28 5.07 3.75
N VAL A 54 7.37 4.13 4.04
CA VAL A 54 6.30 4.30 5.04
C VAL A 54 6.87 4.52 6.44
N GLN A 55 7.91 3.79 6.84
CA GLN A 55 8.57 4.01 8.13
C GLN A 55 9.18 5.41 8.23
N LYS A 56 9.82 5.90 7.17
CA LYS A 56 10.32 7.28 7.11
C LYS A 56 9.19 8.29 7.16
N LEU A 57 8.11 8.04 6.42
CA LEU A 57 6.94 8.89 6.35
C LEU A 57 6.31 9.02 7.75
N ILE A 58 6.02 7.90 8.42
CA ILE A 58 5.48 7.85 9.79
C ILE A 58 6.41 8.53 10.79
N ALA A 59 7.73 8.38 10.65
CA ALA A 59 8.70 9.02 11.53
C ALA A 59 8.68 10.56 11.44
N SER A 60 8.16 11.11 10.34
CA SER A 60 7.92 12.54 10.15
C SER A 60 6.54 13.01 10.63
N GLU A 61 5.74 12.13 11.24
CA GLU A 61 4.35 12.41 11.68
C GLU A 61 3.53 13.08 10.56
N PRO A 62 3.34 12.35 9.43
CA PRO A 62 2.82 12.91 8.21
C PRO A 62 1.33 13.22 8.37
N SER A 63 0.88 14.27 7.70
CA SER A 63 -0.56 14.59 7.64
C SER A 63 -1.28 13.65 6.65
N GLU A 64 -2.60 13.54 6.75
CA GLU A 64 -3.40 12.74 5.80
C GLU A 64 -3.15 13.15 4.35
N ASP A 65 -3.06 14.45 4.07
CA ASP A 65 -2.72 15.00 2.75
C ASP A 65 -1.33 14.55 2.24
N GLU A 66 -0.31 14.51 3.11
CA GLU A 66 1.04 14.09 2.71
C GLU A 66 1.08 12.60 2.35
N VAL A 67 0.31 11.79 3.08
CA VAL A 67 0.16 10.37 2.76
C VAL A 67 -0.62 10.22 1.45
N ASP A 68 -1.71 10.95 1.24
CA ASP A 68 -2.45 10.94 -0.02
C ASP A 68 -1.58 11.38 -1.21
N GLU A 69 -0.72 12.40 -1.04
CA GLU A 69 0.25 12.82 -2.06
C GLU A 69 1.29 11.74 -2.34
N PHE A 70 1.81 11.06 -1.31
CA PHE A 70 2.74 9.94 -1.46
C PHE A 70 2.08 8.77 -2.19
N LEU A 71 0.86 8.40 -1.83
CA LEU A 71 0.10 7.32 -2.46
C LEU A 71 -0.28 7.67 -3.91
N GLY A 72 -0.56 8.94 -4.19
CA GLY A 72 -0.82 9.44 -5.54
C GLY A 72 0.36 9.25 -6.50
N GLN A 73 1.60 9.13 -6.01
CA GLN A 73 2.76 8.78 -6.85
C GLN A 73 2.65 7.35 -7.41
N PHE A 74 1.93 6.47 -6.72
CA PHE A 74 1.68 5.11 -7.17
C PHE A 74 0.57 5.02 -8.22
N ASP A 75 -0.25 6.07 -8.41
CA ASP A 75 -1.35 6.06 -9.39
C ASP A 75 -0.87 5.70 -10.80
N THR A 76 0.31 6.19 -11.20
CA THR A 76 0.91 5.85 -12.50
C THR A 76 1.33 4.39 -12.61
N PHE A 77 1.58 3.73 -11.49
CA PHE A 77 1.93 2.30 -11.41
C PHE A 77 0.69 1.41 -11.21
N MET A 78 -0.43 1.97 -10.76
CA MET A 78 -1.70 1.26 -10.59
C MET A 78 -2.30 0.89 -11.94
N THR A 79 -1.98 -0.32 -12.39
CA THR A 79 -2.48 -0.87 -13.66
C THR A 79 -3.64 -1.85 -13.47
N ASN A 80 -3.92 -2.26 -12.23
CA ASN A 80 -4.98 -3.21 -11.94
C ASN A 80 -6.29 -2.47 -11.58
N PRO A 81 -7.42 -2.84 -12.20
CA PRO A 81 -8.72 -2.34 -11.76
C PRO A 81 -9.06 -2.91 -10.38
N VAL A 82 -9.69 -2.10 -9.52
CA VAL A 82 -10.13 -2.55 -8.19
C VAL A 82 -11.13 -3.68 -8.35
N VAL A 83 -10.74 -4.87 -7.92
CA VAL A 83 -11.67 -5.97 -7.75
C VAL A 83 -12.16 -5.89 -6.32
N LEU A 84 -13.38 -5.39 -6.14
CA LEU A 84 -14.09 -5.48 -4.87
C LEU A 84 -14.04 -6.93 -4.36
N HIS A 85 -13.24 -7.18 -3.31
CA HIS A 85 -13.13 -8.46 -2.62
C HIS A 85 -14.15 -8.59 -1.49
#